data_AF-A0A370KZ52-F1
#
_entry.id   AF-A0A370KZ52-F1
#
_cell.length_a   1.000
_cell.length_b   1.000
_cell.length_c   1.000
_cell.angle_alpha   90.00
_cell.angle_beta   90.00
_cell.angle_gamma   90.00
#
_symmetry.space_group_name_H-M   'P 1'
#
loop_
_entity.id
_entity.type
_entity.pdbx_description
1 polymer ?
#
loop_
_entity_poly.entity_id
_entity_poly.type
_entity_poly.pdbx_seq_one_letter_code
_entity_poly.pdbx_strand_id
1 'polypeptide(L)'
;MARVADLLDRMRRNSVSNWTMADIKSLCDDHGISCEPPTGGGSHYKVAHPRMIAILTIPFRRPIKPVYIRKLVKFVDELRAMSAGS
;
A
#
# COMPACT_ATOMS: atom_id res chain seq x y z
N MET A 1 -19.63 13.84 10.40
CA MET A 1 -18.21 13.99 10.73
C MET A 1 -17.46 14.30 9.45
N ALA A 2 -16.85 15.47 9.34
CA ALA A 2 -15.99 15.80 8.20
C ALA A 2 -14.85 14.78 8.18
N ARG A 3 -14.95 13.83 7.25
CA ARG A 3 -14.19 12.60 7.24
C ARG A 3 -12.72 12.96 7.02
N VAL A 4 -11.84 12.56 7.94
CA VAL A 4 -10.41 12.43 7.61
C VAL A 4 -10.35 11.72 6.27
N ALA A 5 -9.85 12.38 5.23
CA ALA A 5 -9.84 11.80 3.90
C ALA A 5 -9.09 10.46 3.97
N ASP A 6 -9.74 9.40 3.50
CA ASP A 6 -9.18 8.05 3.43
C ASP A 6 -7.76 8.15 2.84
N LEU A 7 -6.79 7.52 3.52
CA LEU A 7 -5.38 7.55 3.13
C LEU A 7 -5.22 7.01 1.70
N LEU A 8 -6.06 6.04 1.30
CA LEU A 8 -6.16 5.55 -0.07
C LEU A 8 -6.49 6.67 -1.06
N ASP A 9 -7.51 7.48 -0.76
CA ASP A 9 -7.95 8.59 -1.62
C ASP A 9 -6.89 9.69 -1.71
N ARG A 10 -6.12 9.93 -0.64
CA ARG A 10 -4.99 10.87 -0.69
C ARG A 10 -3.87 10.34 -1.58
N MET A 11 -3.48 9.07 -1.43
CA MET A 11 -2.45 8.44 -2.26
C MET A 11 -2.87 8.35 -3.73
N ARG A 12 -4.16 8.09 -4.00
CA ARG A 12 -4.74 8.08 -5.34
C ARG A 12 -4.68 9.45 -6.01
N ARG A 13 -5.08 10.51 -5.30
CA ARG A 13 -5.07 11.88 -5.83
C ARG A 13 -3.66 12.46 -5.97
N ASN A 14 -2.72 12.07 -5.11
CA ASN A 14 -1.37 12.63 -5.10
C ASN A 14 -0.29 11.56 -4.86
N SER A 15 -0.01 10.75 -5.88
CA SER A 15 1.02 9.70 -5.80
C SER A 15 2.47 10.22 -5.73
N VAL A 16 2.71 11.51 -6.02
CA VAL A 16 4.06 12.11 -6.08
C VAL A 16 4.52 12.77 -4.77
N SER A 17 3.67 12.77 -3.74
CA SER A 17 3.99 13.34 -2.43
C SER A 17 5.10 12.57 -1.68
N ASN A 18 5.56 13.12 -0.56
CA ASN A 18 6.60 12.54 0.30
C ASN A 18 6.06 11.42 1.20
N TRP A 19 5.46 10.40 0.57
CA TRP A 19 4.92 9.23 1.26
C TRP A 19 6.02 8.46 1.99
N THR A 20 5.69 8.02 3.19
CA THR A 20 6.62 7.31 4.08
C THR A 20 6.24 5.84 4.18
N MET A 21 7.19 5.00 4.63
CA MET A 21 6.85 3.62 5.00
C MET A 21 5.84 3.55 6.13
N ALA A 22 5.73 4.57 6.99
CA ALA A 22 4.70 4.63 8.02
C ALA A 22 3.32 4.81 7.38
N ASP A 23 3.16 5.73 6.43
CA ASP A 23 1.89 5.90 5.69
C ASP A 23 1.50 4.61 4.94
N ILE A 24 2.48 3.94 4.32
CA ILE A 24 2.25 2.68 3.60
C ILE A 24 1.76 1.60 4.56
N LYS A 25 2.40 1.46 5.73
CA LYS A 25 1.98 0.49 6.75
C LYS A 25 0.59 0.81 7.28
N SER A 26 0.31 2.06 7.63
CA SER A 26 -1.03 2.48 8.06
C SER A 26 -2.10 2.11 7.04
N LEU A 27 -1.86 2.36 5.75
CA LEU A 27 -2.79 1.95 4.70
C LEU A 27 -2.94 0.42 4.62
N CYS A 28 -1.85 -0.33 4.76
CA CYS A 28 -1.92 -1.79 4.74
C CYS A 28 -2.72 -2.33 5.93
N ASP A 29 -2.46 -1.82 7.13
CA ASP A 29 -3.14 -2.21 8.37
C ASP A 29 -4.65 -1.93 8.30
N ASP A 30 -5.06 -0.77 7.79
CA ASP A 30 -6.46 -0.38 7.58
C ASP A 30 -7.23 -1.34 6.65
N HIS A 31 -6.52 -2.09 5.80
CA HIS A 31 -7.07 -3.03 4.84
C HIS A 31 -6.72 -4.50 5.13
N GLY A 32 -6.12 -4.80 6.29
CA GLY A 32 -5.73 -6.17 6.67
C GLY A 32 -4.64 -6.78 5.78
N ILE A 33 -3.84 -5.95 5.12
CA ILE A 33 -2.76 -6.35 4.21
C ILE A 33 -1.46 -6.51 5.02
N SER A 34 -0.74 -7.61 4.81
CA SER A 34 0.59 -7.79 5.41
C SER A 34 1.61 -6.90 4.71
N CYS A 35 2.40 -6.14 5.48
CA CYS A 35 3.50 -5.29 5.01
C CYS A 35 4.79 -5.59 5.78
N GLU A 36 5.54 -6.58 5.31
CA GLU A 36 6.68 -7.15 6.03
C GLU A 36 8.01 -6.49 5.63
N PRO A 37 8.91 -6.22 6.60
CA PRO A 37 10.24 -5.72 6.32
C PRO A 37 11.07 -6.75 5.52
N PRO A 38 12.11 -6.29 4.79
CA PRO A 38 13.03 -7.18 4.10
C PRO A 38 13.75 -8.12 5.07
N THR A 39 13.95 -9.37 4.64
CA THR A 39 14.81 -10.36 5.31
C THR A 39 16.24 -10.32 4.74
N GLY A 40 17.24 -10.63 5.56
CA GLY A 40 18.62 -10.88 5.09
C GLY A 40 19.31 -9.70 4.37
N GLY A 41 19.06 -8.45 4.79
CA GLY A 41 19.69 -7.27 4.19
C GLY A 41 19.01 -6.75 2.91
N GLY A 42 17.82 -7.24 2.57
CA GLY A 42 17.04 -6.75 1.45
C GLY A 42 16.63 -5.27 1.58
N SER A 43 16.26 -4.65 0.46
CA SER A 43 15.88 -3.22 0.39
C SER A 43 14.38 -2.97 0.21
N HIS A 44 13.58 -4.04 0.13
CA HIS A 44 12.17 -3.97 -0.23
C HIS A 44 11.29 -4.66 0.81
N TYR A 45 10.21 -3.97 1.18
CA TYR A 45 9.11 -4.55 1.93
C TYR A 45 8.28 -5.44 1.02
N LYS A 46 7.71 -6.50 1.58
CA LYS A 46 6.74 -7.37 0.89
C LYS A 46 5.33 -6.98 1.34
N VAL A 47 4.45 -6.78 0.38
CA VAL A 47 3.04 -6.44 0.58
C VAL A 47 2.18 -7.55 0.00
N ALA A 48 1.38 -8.22 0.83
CA ALA A 48 0.61 -9.40 0.44
C ALA A 48 -0.71 -9.50 1.21
N HIS A 49 -1.70 -10.19 0.64
CA HIS A 49 -2.96 -10.50 1.30
C HIS A 49 -3.41 -11.92 0.91
N PRO A 50 -3.94 -12.76 1.82
CA PRO A 50 -4.28 -14.16 1.53
C PRO A 50 -5.25 -14.38 0.36
N ARG A 51 -6.10 -13.39 0.07
CA ARG A 51 -7.06 -13.41 -1.04
C ARG A 51 -6.47 -13.00 -2.39
N MET A 52 -5.20 -12.58 -2.43
CA MET A 52 -4.55 -12.12 -3.65
C MET A 52 -3.34 -12.98 -3.99
N ILE A 53 -3.23 -13.37 -5.27
CA ILE A 53 -2.07 -14.09 -5.80
C ILE A 53 -0.86 -13.14 -5.92
N ALA A 54 -1.11 -11.86 -6.16
CA ALA A 54 -0.06 -10.86 -6.32
C ALA A 54 0.66 -10.58 -5.00
N ILE A 55 1.98 -10.46 -5.07
CA ILE A 55 2.82 -9.92 -4.00
C ILE A 55 3.49 -8.65 -4.54
N LEU A 56 3.24 -7.53 -3.90
CA LEU A 56 3.86 -6.25 -4.24
C LEU A 56 5.14 -6.07 -3.42
N THR A 57 6.18 -5.52 -4.04
CA THR A 57 7.41 -5.12 -3.34
C THR A 57 7.56 -3.60 -3.36
N ILE A 58 7.93 -3.00 -2.24
CA ILE A 58 8.10 -1.55 -2.10
C ILE A 58 9.48 -1.23 -1.50
N PRO A 59 10.32 -0.42 -2.17
CA PRO A 59 11.58 0.01 -1.61
C PRO A 59 11.34 0.97 -0.44
N PHE A 60 12.10 0.82 0.65
CA PHE A 60 11.95 1.72 1.80
C PHE A 60 12.88 2.93 1.75
N ARG A 61 13.90 2.92 0.88
CA ARG A 61 14.83 4.05 0.72
C ARG A 61 14.09 5.23 0.10
N ARG A 62 14.29 6.41 0.68
CA ARG A 62 13.62 7.62 0.23
C ARG A 62 14.34 8.29 -0.94
N PRO A 63 13.59 9.01 -1.81
CA PRO A 63 12.12 9.06 -1.84
C PRO A 63 11.52 7.76 -2.40
N ILE A 64 10.36 7.36 -1.88
CA ILE A 64 9.61 6.23 -2.44
C ILE A 64 9.05 6.68 -3.78
N LYS A 65 9.41 5.99 -4.87
CA LYS A 65 9.03 6.44 -6.21
C LYS A 65 7.50 6.38 -6.39
N PRO A 66 6.89 7.37 -7.08
CA PRO A 66 5.43 7.44 -7.26
C PRO A 66 4.80 6.18 -7.88
N VAL A 67 5.57 5.44 -8.69
CA VAL A 67 5.12 4.17 -9.28
C VAL A 67 4.75 3.12 -8.23
N TYR A 68 5.43 3.07 -7.09
CA TYR A 68 5.11 2.12 -6.02
C TYR A 68 3.84 2.51 -5.27
N ILE A 69 3.61 3.82 -5.10
CA ILE A 69 2.37 4.34 -4.52
C ILE A 69 1.17 4.00 -5.42
N ARG A 70 1.31 4.19 -6.74
CA ARG A 70 0.27 3.79 -7.70
C ARG A 70 -0.01 2.28 -7.70
N LYS A 71 1.04 1.46 -7.60
CA LYS A 71 0.89 0.00 -7.47
C LYS A 71 0.18 -0.39 -6.17
N LEU A 72 0.50 0.26 -5.05
CA LEU A 72 -0.17 0.03 -3.77
C LEU A 72 -1.64 0.41 -3.83
N VAL A 73 -1.99 1.57 -4.38
CA VAL A 73 -3.38 1.99 -4.59
C VAL A 73 -4.14 0.96 -5.42
N LYS A 74 -3.57 0.53 -6.55
CA LYS A 74 -4.19 -0.50 -7.40
C LYS A 74 -4.41 -1.83 -6.66
N PHE A 75 -3.43 -2.25 -5.87
CA PHE A 75 -3.51 -3.48 -5.07
C PHE A 75 -4.66 -3.42 -4.04
N VAL A 76 -4.83 -2.28 -3.35
CA VAL A 76 -5.95 -2.06 -2.42
C VAL A 76 -7.29 -2.03 -3.16
N ASP A 77 -7.34 -1.38 -4.33
CA ASP A 77 -8.56 -1.31 -5.15
C ASP A 77 -9.04 -2.68 -5.62
N GLU A 78 -8.11 -3.53 -6.06
CA GLU A 78 -8.38 -4.93 -6.43
C GLU A 78 -8.93 -5.73 -5.24
N LEU A 79 -8.32 -5.59 -4.05
CA LEU A 79 -8.80 -6.26 -2.83
C LEU A 79 -10.23 -5.83 -2.44
N ARG A 80 -10.53 -4.53 -2.55
CA ARG A 80 -11.87 -3.99 -2.27
C ARG A 80 -12.90 -4.53 -3.26
N ALA A 81 -12.55 -4.60 -4.55
CA ALA A 81 -13.43 -5.14 -5.58
C ALA A 81 -13.78 -6.62 -5.33
N MET A 82 -12.83 -7.44 -4.88
CA MET A 82 -13.06 -8.84 -4.52
C MET A 82 -13.99 -9.00 -3.29
N SER A 83 -14.02 -8.02 -2.40
CA SER A 83 -14.83 -8.06 -1.17
C SER A 83 -16.27 -7.57 -1.39
N ALA A 84 -16.51 -6.80 -2.44
CA ALA A 84 -17.85 -6.31 -2.80
C ALA A 84 -18.69 -7.31 -3.59
N GLY A 85 -18.13 -8.47 -3.95
CA GLY A 85 -18.79 -9.52 -4.75
C GLY A 85 -19.28 -10.73 -3.95
N SER A 86 -19.65 -10.56 -2.67
CA SER A 86 -20.19 -11.62 -1.81
C SER A 86 -21.68 -11.42 -1.56
#